data_AF-A0A356B483-F1
#
_entry.id   AF-A0A356B483-F1
#
_cell.length_a   1.000
_cell.length_b   1.000
_cell.length_c   1.000
_cell.angle_alpha   90.00
_cell.angle_beta   90.00
_cell.angle_gamma   90.00
#
_symmetry.space_group_name_H-M   'P 1'
#
loop_
_entity.id
_entity.type
_entity.pdbx_description
1 polymer ?
#
loop_
_entity_poly.entity_id
_entity_poly.type
_entity_poly.pdbx_seq_one_letter_code
_entity_poly.pdbx_strand_id
1 'polypeptide(L)'
;TNVFTDNKRWFQSSKDLSVQTFYIDGEEVPIGANLLFRDKNVEEFCFGVEIGEDLWSLIPPSSYHALAGATMIFHLSASNETVGKKNKRLDLLRQHSTKCVLGYISVSSGINESSTDMVFGGHGIIAEHGNILVESQRFTFDSQMILSEIDVDNIRNLRLKNSSFHESFVPSGYRTVVYEGRYPEKTELTKKVSAHPFIPDDQNELN
;
A
#
# COMPACT_ATOMS: atom_id res chain seq x y z
N THR A 1 7.35 -21.46 -0.26
CA THR A 1 7.67 -21.15 -1.67
C THR A 1 6.40 -20.62 -2.30
N ASN A 2 6.39 -19.38 -2.81
CA ASN A 2 5.21 -18.82 -3.47
C ASN A 2 5.00 -19.57 -4.79
N VAL A 3 3.92 -20.35 -4.85
CA VAL A 3 3.55 -21.15 -6.03
C VAL A 3 2.75 -20.23 -6.95
N PHE A 4 3.43 -19.33 -7.67
CA PHE A 4 2.81 -18.55 -8.75
C PHE A 4 3.63 -18.78 -10.03
N THR A 5 3.37 -19.91 -10.70
CA THR A 5 4.05 -20.25 -11.95
C THR A 5 3.20 -20.03 -13.20
N ASP A 6 1.91 -19.70 -13.10
CA ASP A 6 1.03 -19.67 -14.28
C ASP A 6 0.43 -18.30 -14.64
N ASN A 7 0.71 -17.22 -13.89
CA ASN A 7 0.24 -15.87 -14.29
C ASN A 7 0.74 -15.47 -15.68
N LYS A 8 1.95 -15.88 -16.06
CA LYS A 8 2.55 -15.58 -17.37
C LYS A 8 1.88 -16.34 -18.53
N ARG A 9 1.03 -17.34 -18.25
CA ARG A 9 0.25 -18.05 -19.26
C ARG A 9 -0.90 -17.21 -19.80
N TRP A 10 -1.51 -16.40 -18.94
CA TRP A 10 -2.68 -15.59 -19.30
C TRP A 10 -2.42 -14.08 -19.31
N PHE A 11 -1.40 -13.61 -18.60
CA PHE A 11 -1.08 -12.19 -18.45
C PHE A 11 0.33 -11.87 -18.93
N GLN A 12 0.49 -10.65 -19.43
CA GLN A 12 1.77 -10.09 -19.83
C GLN A 12 2.24 -9.03 -18.83
N SER A 13 3.56 -8.88 -18.67
CA SER A 13 4.11 -7.86 -17.80
C SER A 13 3.85 -6.46 -18.35
N SER A 14 3.57 -5.50 -17.46
CA SER A 14 3.53 -4.07 -17.82
C SER A 14 4.84 -3.54 -18.41
N LYS A 15 5.96 -4.25 -18.25
CA LYS A 15 7.24 -3.92 -18.88
C LYS A 15 7.21 -4.05 -20.40
N ASP A 16 6.33 -4.89 -20.93
CA ASP A 16 6.17 -5.10 -22.37
C ASP A 16 5.07 -4.20 -22.96
N LEU A 17 4.44 -3.36 -22.12
CA LEU A 17 3.38 -2.47 -22.55
C LEU A 17 3.96 -1.37 -23.45
N SER A 18 3.54 -1.36 -24.72
CA SER A 18 4.01 -0.40 -25.73
C SER A 18 3.17 0.89 -25.82
N VAL A 19 2.02 0.91 -25.16
CA VAL A 19 1.09 2.05 -25.15
C VAL A 19 1.07 2.71 -23.78
N GLN A 20 0.72 4.00 -23.76
CA GLN A 20 0.61 4.78 -22.53
C GLN A 20 -0.85 5.05 -22.15
N THR A 21 -1.78 4.87 -23.07
CA THR A 21 -3.22 5.11 -22.90
C THR A 21 -4.03 3.99 -23.56
N PHE A 22 -5.29 3.85 -23.16
CA PHE A 22 -6.29 3.00 -23.80
C PHE A 22 -7.68 3.61 -23.60
N TYR A 23 -8.69 3.09 -24.30
CA TYR A 23 -10.06 3.62 -24.20
C TYR A 23 -10.93 2.75 -23.29
N ILE A 24 -11.65 3.36 -22.36
CA ILE A 24 -12.76 2.77 -21.60
C ILE A 24 -13.99 3.63 -21.84
N ASP A 25 -15.09 3.04 -22.31
CA ASP A 25 -16.36 3.74 -22.59
C ASP A 25 -16.22 5.01 -23.45
N GLY A 26 -15.25 5.01 -24.37
CA GLY A 26 -14.97 6.13 -25.27
C GLY A 26 -14.02 7.20 -24.71
N GLU A 27 -13.63 7.10 -23.44
CA GLU A 27 -12.68 8.00 -22.79
C GLU A 27 -11.25 7.44 -22.84
N GLU A 28 -10.29 8.28 -23.21
CA GLU A 28 -8.87 7.92 -23.19
C GLU A 28 -8.32 7.99 -21.75
N VAL A 29 -7.84 6.86 -21.24
CA VAL A 29 -7.33 6.73 -19.87
C VAL A 29 -5.87 6.26 -19.86
N PRO A 30 -5.04 6.74 -18.91
CA PRO A 30 -3.66 6.30 -18.80
C PRO A 30 -3.56 4.85 -18.31
N ILE A 31 -2.59 4.11 -18.86
CA ILE A 31 -2.24 2.76 -18.43
C ILE A 31 -0.72 2.65 -18.25
N GLY A 32 -0.29 1.95 -17.21
CA GLY A 32 1.11 1.65 -16.96
C GLY A 32 1.43 1.51 -15.47
N ALA A 33 2.64 1.05 -15.19
CA ALA A 33 3.11 0.86 -13.81
C ALA A 33 3.62 2.15 -13.14
N ASN A 34 3.87 3.21 -13.90
CA ASN A 34 4.44 4.46 -13.38
C ASN A 34 3.37 5.55 -13.27
N LEU A 35 2.26 5.25 -12.61
CA LEU A 35 1.15 6.19 -12.38
C LEU A 35 1.09 6.57 -10.91
N LEU A 36 0.95 7.87 -10.67
CA LEU A 36 0.56 8.41 -9.37
C LEU A 36 -0.79 9.08 -9.49
N PHE A 37 -1.55 9.05 -8.41
CA PHE A 37 -2.85 9.69 -8.31
C PHE A 37 -2.77 10.75 -7.21
N ARG A 38 -2.99 12.01 -7.60
CA ARG A 38 -2.87 13.16 -6.71
C ARG A 38 -4.20 13.86 -6.58
N ASP A 39 -4.58 14.12 -5.34
CA ASP A 39 -5.72 14.96 -5.07
C ASP A 39 -5.35 16.43 -5.30
N LYS A 40 -6.21 17.17 -6.01
CA LYS A 40 -5.99 18.59 -6.27
C LYS A 40 -6.12 19.46 -5.01
N ASN A 41 -6.84 18.99 -3.99
CA ASN A 41 -7.17 19.78 -2.79
C ASN A 41 -6.35 19.37 -1.55
N VAL A 42 -5.60 18.26 -1.61
CA VAL A 42 -4.77 17.76 -0.50
C VAL A 42 -3.39 17.42 -1.06
N GLU A 43 -2.46 18.38 -0.98
CA GLU A 43 -1.13 18.28 -1.60
C GLU A 43 -0.32 17.12 -1.01
N GLU A 44 -0.49 16.87 0.28
CA GLU A 44 0.16 15.81 1.04
C GLU A 44 -0.31 14.42 0.65
N PHE A 45 -1.46 14.31 -0.06
CA PHE A 45 -2.03 13.04 -0.46
C PHE A 45 -1.74 12.72 -1.93
N CYS A 46 -0.89 11.71 -2.12
CA CYS A 46 -0.54 11.17 -3.42
C CYS A 46 -0.37 9.66 -3.28
N PHE A 47 -1.00 8.87 -4.13
CA PHE A 47 -0.91 7.42 -4.03
C PHE A 47 -0.42 6.72 -5.29
N GLY A 48 0.26 5.60 -5.09
CA GLY A 48 0.59 4.60 -6.10
C GLY A 48 -0.19 3.31 -5.86
N VAL A 49 -0.20 2.43 -6.86
CA VAL A 49 -0.89 1.13 -6.80
C VAL A 49 0.07 0.01 -7.13
N GLU A 50 0.06 -1.04 -6.32
CA GLU A 50 0.81 -2.28 -6.54
C GLU A 50 -0.13 -3.48 -6.60
N ILE A 51 0.29 -4.55 -7.27
CA ILE A 51 -0.55 -5.74 -7.47
C ILE A 51 0.21 -7.03 -7.18
N GLY A 52 -0.44 -7.91 -6.42
CA GLY A 52 -0.06 -9.32 -6.27
C GLY A 52 1.26 -9.53 -5.53
N GLU A 53 2.31 -9.81 -6.29
CA GLU A 53 3.62 -10.22 -5.77
C GLU A 53 4.63 -9.06 -5.72
N ASP A 54 4.20 -7.83 -6.07
CA ASP A 54 5.04 -6.65 -6.14
C ASP A 54 5.79 -6.37 -4.83
N LEU A 55 5.11 -6.44 -3.67
CA LEU A 55 5.72 -6.26 -2.35
C LEU A 55 6.78 -7.32 -2.02
N TRP A 56 6.72 -8.50 -2.64
CA TRP A 56 7.67 -9.60 -2.40
C TRP A 56 8.90 -9.53 -3.30
N SER A 57 8.93 -8.61 -4.26
CA SER A 57 10.07 -8.44 -5.16
C SER A 57 11.29 -7.85 -4.43
N LEU A 58 12.48 -8.03 -5.01
CA LEU A 58 13.73 -7.53 -4.43
C LEU A 58 13.71 -6.01 -4.21
N ILE A 59 13.10 -5.29 -5.16
CA ILE A 59 12.86 -3.84 -5.06
C ILE A 59 11.39 -3.63 -5.42
N PRO A 60 10.48 -3.53 -4.43
CA PRO A 60 9.07 -3.30 -4.68
C PRO A 60 8.84 -2.02 -5.49
N PRO A 61 7.92 -2.00 -6.48
CA PRO A 61 7.55 -0.79 -7.23
C PRO A 61 7.24 0.44 -6.37
N SER A 62 6.66 0.23 -5.20
CA SER A 62 6.36 1.22 -4.17
C SER A 62 7.59 1.95 -3.64
N SER A 63 8.78 1.36 -3.76
CA SER A 63 10.05 2.05 -3.51
C SER A 63 10.20 3.23 -4.48
N TYR A 64 9.90 3.00 -5.77
CA TYR A 64 9.94 4.04 -6.79
C TYR A 64 8.72 4.96 -6.71
N HIS A 65 7.53 4.45 -6.35
CA HIS A 65 6.36 5.31 -6.12
C HIS A 65 6.64 6.33 -5.02
N ALA A 66 7.26 5.90 -3.92
CA ALA A 66 7.63 6.77 -2.81
C ALA A 66 8.59 7.88 -3.24
N LEU A 67 9.65 7.51 -3.98
CA LEU A 67 10.61 8.45 -4.55
C LEU A 67 9.99 9.41 -5.58
N ALA A 68 8.98 8.95 -6.32
CA ALA A 68 8.20 9.77 -7.24
C ALA A 68 7.20 10.70 -6.52
N GLY A 69 7.04 10.56 -5.20
CA GLY A 69 6.19 11.43 -4.37
C GLY A 69 4.91 10.80 -3.87
N ALA A 70 4.68 9.49 -4.01
CA ALA A 70 3.56 8.81 -3.35
C ALA A 70 3.77 8.80 -1.84
N THR A 71 2.79 9.29 -1.07
CA THR A 71 2.72 9.22 0.39
C THR A 71 1.88 8.04 0.88
N MET A 72 1.12 7.42 -0.03
CA MET A 72 0.32 6.23 0.23
C MET A 72 0.48 5.18 -0.88
N ILE A 73 0.34 3.90 -0.53
CA ILE A 73 0.30 2.78 -1.48
C ILE A 73 -0.95 1.97 -1.25
N PHE A 74 -1.66 1.67 -2.33
CA PHE A 74 -2.73 0.68 -2.35
C PHE A 74 -2.22 -0.59 -3.01
N HIS A 75 -2.21 -1.69 -2.27
CA HIS A 75 -1.74 -2.98 -2.72
C HIS A 75 -2.88 -3.99 -2.77
N LEU A 76 -3.21 -4.43 -3.98
CA LEU A 76 -4.27 -5.41 -4.24
C LEU A 76 -3.64 -6.77 -4.50
N SER A 77 -4.03 -7.80 -3.77
CA SER A 77 -3.45 -9.13 -3.96
C SER A 77 -4.49 -10.24 -4.00
N ALA A 78 -4.13 -11.33 -4.67
CA ALA A 78 -4.79 -12.62 -4.53
C ALA A 78 -3.79 -13.59 -3.89
N SER A 79 -3.36 -13.27 -2.66
CA SER A 79 -2.25 -13.97 -2.01
C SER A 79 -2.76 -15.22 -1.30
N ASN A 80 -2.28 -16.38 -1.73
CA ASN A 80 -2.55 -17.61 -0.99
C ASN A 80 -1.96 -17.56 0.43
N GLU A 81 -2.45 -18.43 1.31
CA GLU A 81 -2.02 -18.57 2.68
C GLU A 81 -1.21 -19.85 2.87
N THR A 82 -0.08 -19.72 3.57
CA THR A 82 0.76 -20.83 4.01
C THR A 82 1.21 -20.59 5.45
N VAL A 83 1.66 -21.64 6.13
CA VAL A 83 2.12 -21.55 7.53
C VAL A 83 3.23 -20.49 7.64
N GLY A 84 3.06 -19.56 8.58
CA GLY A 84 4.00 -18.47 8.84
C GLY A 84 3.99 -17.31 7.83
N LYS A 85 3.22 -17.38 6.73
CA LYS A 85 3.17 -16.30 5.72
C LYS A 85 2.61 -15.00 6.29
N LYS A 86 1.64 -15.09 7.23
CA LYS A 86 1.09 -13.92 7.94
C LYS A 86 2.20 -13.07 8.55
N ASN A 87 3.03 -13.66 9.40
CA ASN A 87 4.06 -12.92 10.13
C ASN A 87 5.09 -12.32 9.17
N LYS A 88 5.54 -13.10 8.17
CA LYS A 88 6.43 -12.60 7.12
C LYS A 88 5.85 -11.41 6.35
N ARG A 89 4.54 -11.45 6.03
CA ARG A 89 3.83 -10.36 5.36
C ARG A 89 3.81 -9.11 6.24
N LEU A 90 3.48 -9.25 7.52
CA LEU A 90 3.50 -8.14 8.47
C LEU A 90 4.91 -7.55 8.60
N ASP A 91 5.93 -8.39 8.75
CA ASP A 91 7.32 -7.93 8.90
C ASP A 91 7.81 -7.18 7.66
N LEU A 92 7.51 -7.68 6.46
CA LEU A 92 7.81 -6.99 5.20
C LEU A 92 7.09 -5.65 5.13
N LEU A 93 5.79 -5.62 5.40
CA LEU A 93 4.98 -4.41 5.27
C LEU A 93 5.40 -3.34 6.29
N ARG A 94 5.72 -3.73 7.53
CA ARG A 94 6.31 -2.84 8.55
C ARG A 94 7.63 -2.23 8.04
N GLN A 95 8.59 -3.08 7.70
CA GLN A 95 9.91 -2.61 7.25
C GLN A 95 9.82 -1.74 6.00
N HIS A 96 8.96 -2.11 5.06
CA HIS A 96 8.82 -1.44 3.79
C HIS A 96 8.15 -0.07 3.92
N SER A 97 7.07 0.02 4.69
CA SER A 97 6.39 1.30 4.99
C SER A 97 7.27 2.26 5.79
N THR A 98 8.12 1.76 6.70
CA THR A 98 9.15 2.58 7.37
C THR A 98 10.17 3.11 6.36
N LYS A 99 10.79 2.22 5.57
CA LYS A 99 11.84 2.58 4.61
C LYS A 99 11.36 3.61 3.58
N CYS A 100 10.15 3.42 3.07
CA CYS A 100 9.57 4.31 2.06
C CYS A 100 8.86 5.54 2.66
N VAL A 101 8.82 5.66 4.00
CA VAL A 101 8.17 6.74 4.75
C VAL A 101 6.76 7.01 4.18
N LEU A 102 5.86 6.03 4.29
CA LEU A 102 4.52 6.11 3.70
C LEU A 102 3.46 5.35 4.49
N GLY A 103 2.21 5.60 4.14
CA GLY A 103 1.07 4.75 4.47
C GLY A 103 0.92 3.60 3.47
N TYR A 104 0.60 2.40 3.93
CA TYR A 104 0.47 1.22 3.07
C TYR A 104 -0.82 0.48 3.40
N ILE A 105 -1.72 0.37 2.43
CA ILE A 105 -3.00 -0.31 2.53
C ILE A 105 -2.94 -1.54 1.65
N SER A 106 -2.98 -2.72 2.27
CA SER A 106 -2.95 -3.99 1.57
C SER A 106 -4.25 -4.76 1.78
N VAL A 107 -4.79 -5.32 0.71
CA VAL A 107 -5.91 -6.26 0.76
C VAL A 107 -5.59 -7.52 -0.03
N SER A 108 -6.07 -8.66 0.45
CA SER A 108 -5.96 -9.94 -0.23
C SER A 108 -7.33 -10.56 -0.46
N SER A 109 -7.46 -11.35 -1.53
CA SER A 109 -8.63 -12.18 -1.76
C SER A 109 -8.94 -13.12 -0.59
N GLY A 110 -10.23 -13.39 -0.40
CA GLY A 110 -10.79 -14.15 0.72
C GLY A 110 -11.01 -15.63 0.41
N ILE A 111 -11.65 -16.32 1.34
CA ILE A 111 -11.88 -17.77 1.29
C ILE A 111 -12.80 -18.23 0.14
N ASN A 112 -13.47 -17.30 -0.55
CA ASN A 112 -14.38 -17.60 -1.66
C ASN A 112 -13.65 -17.83 -2.99
N GLU A 113 -12.32 -17.68 -3.02
CA GLU A 113 -11.50 -18.06 -4.17
C GLU A 113 -11.45 -19.57 -4.37
N SER A 114 -11.14 -20.00 -5.60
CA SER A 114 -10.98 -21.42 -5.92
C SER A 114 -9.96 -22.10 -5.01
N SER A 115 -10.41 -23.13 -4.29
CA SER A 115 -9.61 -23.83 -3.28
C SER A 115 -9.05 -25.17 -3.76
N THR A 116 -8.98 -25.40 -5.09
CA THR A 116 -8.50 -26.68 -5.66
C THR A 116 -7.10 -27.03 -5.17
N ASP A 117 -6.18 -26.06 -5.22
CA ASP A 117 -4.76 -26.26 -4.89
C ASP A 117 -4.23 -25.26 -3.85
N MET A 118 -5.01 -24.23 -3.50
CA MET A 118 -4.58 -23.12 -2.65
C MET A 118 -5.65 -22.73 -1.65
N VAL A 119 -5.23 -22.07 -0.56
CA VAL A 119 -6.13 -21.51 0.44
C VAL A 119 -5.91 -20.01 0.48
N PHE A 120 -6.98 -19.24 0.62
CA PHE A 120 -6.95 -17.77 0.68
C PHE A 120 -7.56 -17.31 2.00
N GLY A 121 -6.97 -16.28 2.61
CA GLY A 121 -7.31 -15.88 3.99
C GLY A 121 -8.01 -14.54 4.13
N GLY A 122 -8.10 -13.71 3.08
CA GLY A 122 -8.76 -12.41 3.15
C GLY A 122 -8.03 -11.39 4.04
N HIS A 123 -6.71 -11.43 4.10
CA HIS A 123 -5.93 -10.58 5.00
C HIS A 123 -5.87 -9.13 4.47
N GLY A 124 -6.54 -8.22 5.17
CA GLY A 124 -6.47 -6.78 5.00
C GLY A 124 -5.59 -6.16 6.08
N ILE A 125 -4.75 -5.19 5.72
CA ILE A 125 -3.79 -4.54 6.61
C ILE A 125 -3.72 -3.05 6.24
N ILE A 126 -3.80 -2.18 7.24
CA ILE A 126 -3.45 -0.76 7.12
C ILE A 126 -2.22 -0.50 7.98
N ALA A 127 -1.19 0.12 7.41
CA ALA A 127 0.01 0.50 8.12
C ALA A 127 0.46 1.92 7.81
N GLU A 128 1.17 2.50 8.75
CA GLU A 128 1.75 3.84 8.69
C GLU A 128 3.17 3.78 9.25
N HIS A 129 4.16 4.01 8.37
CA HIS A 129 5.56 4.17 8.76
C HIS A 129 6.10 3.09 9.72
N GLY A 130 5.78 1.82 9.47
CA GLY A 130 6.19 0.69 10.31
C GLY A 130 5.19 0.25 11.36
N ASN A 131 4.18 1.05 11.66
CA ASN A 131 3.12 0.71 12.59
C ASN A 131 1.97 0.06 11.85
N ILE A 132 1.54 -1.13 12.31
CA ILE A 132 0.30 -1.74 11.83
C ILE A 132 -0.84 -1.09 12.60
N LEU A 133 -1.70 -0.37 11.91
CA LEU A 133 -2.80 0.36 12.53
C LEU A 133 -4.01 -0.55 12.75
N VAL A 134 -4.33 -1.38 11.74
CA VAL A 134 -5.43 -2.35 11.83
C VAL A 134 -5.19 -3.53 10.88
N GLU A 135 -5.64 -4.72 11.30
CA GLU A 135 -5.68 -5.94 10.50
C GLU A 135 -7.12 -6.46 10.44
N SER A 136 -7.53 -7.04 9.30
CA SER A 136 -8.79 -7.77 9.21
C SER A 136 -8.70 -9.15 9.89
N GLN A 137 -9.84 -9.74 10.21
CA GLN A 137 -9.90 -11.13 10.61
C GLN A 137 -9.62 -12.03 9.40
N ARG A 138 -8.70 -12.98 9.55
CA ARG A 138 -8.40 -13.96 8.49
C ARG A 138 -9.37 -15.14 8.55
N PHE A 139 -9.62 -15.75 7.40
CA PHE A 139 -10.43 -16.97 7.25
C PHE A 139 -11.88 -16.83 7.72
N THR A 140 -12.53 -15.72 7.34
CA THR A 140 -13.96 -15.51 7.58
C THR A 140 -14.76 -15.55 6.28
N PHE A 141 -16.01 -15.99 6.38
CA PHE A 141 -17.01 -15.96 5.30
C PHE A 141 -17.68 -14.60 5.15
N ASP A 142 -17.66 -13.79 6.21
CA ASP A 142 -18.29 -12.48 6.20
C ASP A 142 -17.45 -11.47 5.41
N SER A 143 -18.13 -10.59 4.68
CA SER A 143 -17.49 -9.43 4.08
C SER A 143 -17.00 -8.49 5.18
N GLN A 144 -15.78 -8.00 5.04
CA GLN A 144 -15.14 -7.14 6.02
C GLN A 144 -14.69 -5.83 5.40
N MET A 145 -14.76 -4.78 6.20
CA MET A 145 -14.14 -3.50 5.93
C MET A 145 -13.37 -3.11 7.19
N ILE A 146 -12.08 -2.82 7.04
CA ILE A 146 -11.26 -2.26 8.11
C ILE A 146 -11.06 -0.78 7.84
N LEU A 147 -11.11 0.03 8.89
CA LEU A 147 -10.91 1.47 8.83
C LEU A 147 -9.83 1.88 9.82
N SER A 148 -9.05 2.88 9.44
CA SER A 148 -8.09 3.57 10.28
C SER A 148 -7.71 4.89 9.60
N GLU A 149 -7.10 5.80 10.35
CA GLU A 149 -6.61 7.08 9.85
C GLU A 149 -5.08 7.03 9.65
N ILE A 150 -4.60 7.53 8.50
CA ILE A 150 -3.18 7.73 8.19
C ILE A 150 -2.91 9.23 8.16
N ASP A 151 -1.91 9.66 8.92
CA ASP A 151 -1.46 11.05 9.04
C ASP A 151 -0.45 11.38 7.92
N VAL A 152 -1.00 11.87 6.80
CA VAL A 152 -0.20 12.27 5.62
C VAL A 152 0.68 13.49 5.88
N ASP A 153 0.28 14.37 6.80
CA ASP A 153 1.08 15.52 7.22
C ASP A 153 2.33 15.07 7.98
N ASN A 154 2.17 14.11 8.91
CA ASN A 154 3.29 13.51 9.60
C ASN A 154 4.23 12.77 8.64
N ILE A 155 3.70 12.02 7.67
CA ILE A 155 4.51 11.38 6.61
C ILE A 155 5.35 12.43 5.86
N ARG A 156 4.74 13.53 5.44
CA ARG A 156 5.46 14.63 4.77
C ARG A 156 6.54 15.23 5.67
N ASN A 157 6.20 15.50 6.93
CA ASN A 157 7.13 16.04 7.92
C ASN A 157 8.32 15.11 8.18
N LEU A 158 8.10 13.79 8.23
CA LEU A 158 9.16 12.79 8.37
C LEU A 158 10.09 12.80 7.15
N ARG A 159 9.54 12.89 5.93
CA ARG A 159 10.33 12.99 4.69
C ARG A 159 11.17 14.26 4.65
N LEU A 160 10.61 15.40 5.07
CA LEU A 160 11.34 16.68 5.13
C LEU A 160 12.53 16.65 6.11
N LYS A 161 12.42 15.89 7.20
CA LYS A 161 13.50 15.74 8.20
C LYS A 161 14.52 14.65 7.84
N ASN A 162 14.20 13.79 6.89
CA ASN A 162 15.05 12.66 6.50
C ASN A 162 15.95 13.06 5.32
N SER A 163 17.20 13.45 5.62
CA SER A 163 18.17 13.86 4.61
C SER A 163 18.44 12.77 3.57
N SER A 164 18.54 11.50 3.98
CA SER A 164 18.76 10.38 3.05
C SER A 164 17.61 10.17 2.09
N PHE A 165 16.36 10.43 2.52
CA PHE A 165 15.20 10.41 1.61
C PHE A 165 15.31 11.53 0.57
N HIS A 166 15.72 12.75 1.00
CA HIS A 166 15.87 13.90 0.11
C HIS A 166 17.05 13.76 -0.89
N GLU A 167 18.13 13.09 -0.49
CA GLU A 167 19.29 12.82 -1.36
C GLU A 167 19.04 11.68 -2.36
N SER A 168 17.92 10.97 -2.24
CA SER A 168 17.57 9.89 -3.17
C SER A 168 17.20 10.42 -4.54
N PHE A 169 17.46 9.63 -5.58
CA PHE A 169 17.09 10.01 -6.95
C PHE A 169 15.57 9.97 -7.14
N VAL A 170 15.06 10.85 -8.00
CA VAL A 170 13.65 10.82 -8.42
C VAL A 170 13.55 10.01 -9.73
N PRO A 171 12.78 8.92 -9.78
CA PRO A 171 12.61 8.13 -11.00
C PRO A 171 11.89 8.95 -12.08
N SER A 172 12.34 8.83 -13.33
CA SER A 172 11.69 9.45 -14.48
C SER A 172 10.53 8.60 -15.02
N GLY A 173 9.71 9.18 -15.90
CA GLY A 173 8.64 8.45 -16.60
C GLY A 173 7.37 8.22 -15.79
N TYR A 174 7.27 8.82 -14.60
CA TYR A 174 6.01 8.87 -13.86
C TYR A 174 5.05 9.87 -14.50
N ARG A 175 3.76 9.50 -14.49
CA ARG A 175 2.66 10.39 -14.87
C ARG A 175 1.71 10.53 -13.70
N THR A 176 1.23 11.74 -13.47
CA THR A 176 0.30 12.04 -12.39
C THR A 176 -1.09 12.24 -12.95
N VAL A 177 -2.04 11.45 -12.46
CA VAL A 177 -3.47 11.63 -12.66
C VAL A 177 -3.97 12.51 -11.53
N VAL A 178 -4.46 13.71 -11.87
CA VAL A 178 -5.02 14.64 -10.90
C VAL A 178 -6.53 14.42 -10.82
N TYR A 179 -7.05 14.33 -9.61
CA TYR A 179 -8.48 14.20 -9.35
C TYR A 179 -8.93 15.15 -8.24
N GLU A 180 -10.24 15.33 -8.13
CA GLU A 180 -10.86 16.05 -7.01
C GLU A 180 -11.51 15.04 -6.06
N GLY A 181 -10.91 14.87 -4.88
CA GLY A 181 -11.47 14.02 -3.83
C GLY A 181 -12.78 14.58 -3.28
N ARG A 182 -13.56 13.69 -2.68
CA ARG A 182 -14.73 14.05 -1.86
C ARG A 182 -14.45 13.63 -0.42
N TYR A 183 -14.62 14.57 0.51
CA TYR A 183 -14.33 14.34 1.92
C TYR A 183 -15.61 14.50 2.76
N PRO A 184 -15.74 13.77 3.86
CA PRO A 184 -16.80 14.02 4.82
C PRO A 184 -16.58 15.38 5.51
N GLU A 185 -17.67 16.06 5.89
CA GLU A 185 -17.59 17.31 6.68
C GLU A 185 -17.02 17.09 8.09
N LYS A 186 -17.22 15.89 8.64
CA LYS A 186 -16.73 15.49 9.96
C LYS A 186 -16.10 14.10 9.88
N THR A 187 -14.90 13.98 10.44
CA THR A 187 -14.20 12.71 10.63
C THR A 187 -14.03 12.46 12.12
N GLU A 188 -14.49 11.32 12.61
CA GLU A 188 -14.24 10.88 13.98
C GLU A 188 -12.96 10.04 13.99
N LEU A 189 -11.96 10.47 14.76
CA LEU A 189 -10.69 9.77 14.85
C LEU A 189 -10.83 8.55 15.75
N THR A 190 -10.53 7.37 15.22
CA THR A 190 -10.48 6.11 15.98
C THR A 190 -9.11 5.86 16.60
N LYS A 191 -8.04 6.43 16.02
CA LYS A 191 -6.68 6.39 16.57
C LYS A 191 -6.56 7.15 17.88
N LYS A 192 -5.95 6.52 18.88
CA LYS A 192 -5.51 7.18 20.12
C LYS A 192 -4.26 8.01 19.84
N VAL A 193 -4.33 9.33 20.08
CA VAL A 193 -3.17 10.22 20.05
C VAL A 193 -2.68 10.40 21.49
N SER A 194 -1.43 10.00 21.77
CA SER A 194 -0.87 10.16 23.12
C SER A 194 -0.63 11.64 23.44
N ALA A 195 -1.06 12.07 24.62
CA ALA A 195 -0.73 13.38 25.18
C ALA A 195 0.75 13.47 25.63
N HIS A 196 1.44 12.32 25.72
CA HIS A 196 2.81 12.19 26.20
C HIS A 196 3.67 11.46 25.14
N PRO A 197 4.03 12.11 24.02
CA PRO A 197 4.71 11.47 22.89
C PRO A 197 6.10 10.91 23.21
N PHE A 198 6.70 11.31 24.34
CA PHE A 198 7.99 10.83 24.82
C PHE A 198 7.88 9.73 25.89
N ILE A 199 6.67 9.33 26.27
CA ILE A 199 6.40 8.28 27.26
C ILE A 199 5.61 7.18 26.54
N PRO A 200 6.19 6.00 26.32
CA PRO A 200 5.48 4.87 25.76
C PRO A 200 4.23 4.53 26.58
N ASP A 201 3.15 4.18 25.91
CA ASP A 201 1.93 3.70 26.57
C ASP A 201 2.17 2.31 27.23
N ASP A 202 3.04 1.49 26.64
CA ASP A 202 3.49 0.23 27.24
C ASP A 202 4.69 0.46 28.15
N GLN A 203 4.50 0.25 29.46
CA GLN A 203 5.56 0.41 30.44
C GLN A 203 6.74 -0.54 30.25
N ASN A 204 6.57 -1.64 29.50
CA ASN A 204 7.66 -2.56 29.19
C ASN A 204 8.67 -1.98 28.20
N GLU A 205 8.32 -0.92 27.45
CA GLU A 205 9.23 -0.22 26.52
C GLU A 205 10.13 0.83 27.22
N LEU A 206 9.92 1.09 28.52
CA LEU A 206 10.72 2.05 29.30
C LEU A 206 12.06 1.47 29.81
N ASN A 207 12.39 0.22 29.48
CA ASN A 207 13.53 -0.53 30.04
C ASN A 207 14.68 -0.75 29.04
#